data_AF-A0A926DP61-F1
#
_entry.id   AF-A0A926DP61-F1
#
_cell.length_a   1.000
_cell.length_b   1.000
_cell.length_c   1.000
_cell.angle_alpha   90.00
_cell.angle_beta   90.00
_cell.angle_gamma   90.00
#
_symmetry.space_group_name_H-M   'P 1'
#
loop_
_entity.id
_entity.type
_entity.pdbx_description
1 polymer ?
#
loop_
_entity_poly.entity_id
_entity_poly.type
_entity_poly.pdbx_seq_one_letter_code
_entity_poly.pdbx_strand_id
1 'polypeptide(L)'
;MKKTITVLLVLLLVFAAGLSASAAGYTVVCSPQYNMAESFESSVTKVSKNSKWALADTNGTAITGYNWEAMGDITSEYIPAKKGGKWGYITPAGAELIPYQYTTAGCFKNGVAMVQKSDGKYAYINIYGDVIFHSPFTYSFSPSEGAICGMINGLYGYSDTEGNIIIHPQFEMAFDFHEGYAAVKFGGKWGFITSYGAYSVKPAYDYASDFKNGYAVCRLNGKYGIIDTAGTRTSSFDFDYIGPPDNSNRYPAKAGTVSGFIHANGEWLLKTQYDFCYQYTDGVARVYKDGKWGYIDETGTELVPPTFADCGEYHNGRAPYSLDGVLWGYLTLNVKPAETTPPAVDTPTPTVTPTPDNTTSPNTDGPTIQNPASDSTRPLTPDRENCISMKIGSKIALKGIDERTLSAPPVLIDGTTMIPVRDVVELLGGSIAWNAENQRINISLNYITISMTVGSKIGYVAGIPTPMQQAPVLLNGSTLVPLRNVVDGLNCELKWIDTQQNIYIYYK
;
A
#
# COMPACT_ATOMS: atom_id res chain seq x y z
N MET A 1 -26.54 19.74 -49.41
CA MET A 1 -27.58 19.23 -48.49
C MET A 1 -27.70 17.71 -48.37
N LYS A 2 -27.05 16.86 -49.20
CA LYS A 2 -27.13 15.38 -49.06
C LYS A 2 -25.96 14.69 -48.33
N LYS A 3 -24.92 15.42 -47.89
CA LYS A 3 -23.77 14.85 -47.15
C LYS A 3 -23.77 15.15 -45.64
N THR A 4 -24.67 16.01 -45.16
CA THR A 4 -24.78 16.36 -43.73
C THR A 4 -25.84 15.52 -43.01
N ILE A 5 -26.66 14.76 -43.74
CA ILE A 5 -27.77 13.96 -43.18
C ILE A 5 -27.31 12.54 -42.80
N THR A 6 -26.24 12.01 -43.40
CA THR A 6 -25.75 10.65 -43.09
C THR A 6 -25.01 10.56 -41.77
N VAL A 7 -24.34 11.63 -41.32
CA VAL A 7 -23.67 11.65 -40.00
C VAL A 7 -24.67 11.87 -38.86
N LEU A 8 -25.75 12.61 -39.11
CA LEU A 8 -26.81 12.79 -38.12
C LEU A 8 -27.70 11.54 -37.97
N LEU A 9 -27.83 10.70 -39.00
CA LEU A 9 -28.58 9.45 -38.91
C LEU A 9 -27.86 8.35 -38.12
N VAL A 10 -26.52 8.31 -38.15
CA VAL A 10 -25.72 7.36 -37.34
C VAL A 10 -25.70 7.78 -35.87
N LEU A 11 -25.79 9.09 -35.57
CA LEU A 11 -25.92 9.59 -34.20
C LEU A 11 -27.34 9.40 -33.62
N LEU A 12 -28.40 9.49 -34.44
CA LEU A 12 -29.78 9.32 -33.97
C LEU A 12 -30.22 7.85 -33.81
N LEU A 13 -29.58 6.89 -34.50
CA LEU A 13 -29.90 5.47 -34.37
C LEU A 13 -29.31 4.80 -33.12
N VAL A 14 -28.47 5.51 -32.34
CA VAL A 14 -28.04 5.06 -31.01
C VAL A 14 -28.95 5.60 -29.89
N PHE A 15 -29.85 6.55 -30.18
CA PHE A 15 -30.73 7.16 -29.18
C PHE A 15 -32.18 6.65 -29.19
N ALA A 16 -32.52 5.71 -30.08
CA ALA A 16 -33.87 5.17 -30.19
C ALA A 16 -33.90 3.64 -30.21
N ALA A 17 -33.24 3.02 -29.24
CA ALA A 17 -33.69 1.76 -28.68
C ALA A 17 -33.06 1.62 -27.30
N GLY A 18 -33.90 1.55 -26.26
CA GLY A 18 -33.54 0.89 -25.02
C GLY A 18 -33.33 -0.60 -25.27
N LEU A 19 -32.36 -0.96 -26.12
CA LEU A 19 -31.77 -2.28 -26.13
C LEU A 19 -30.91 -2.34 -24.89
N SER A 20 -31.38 -3.16 -23.96
CA SER A 20 -30.82 -3.44 -22.65
C SER A 20 -29.29 -3.42 -22.62
N ALA A 21 -28.73 -2.72 -21.64
CA ALA A 21 -27.35 -2.82 -21.18
C ALA A 21 -26.95 -4.22 -20.66
N SER A 22 -27.67 -5.27 -21.07
CA SER A 22 -27.56 -6.65 -20.60
C SER A 22 -26.70 -7.53 -21.51
N ALA A 23 -26.49 -7.18 -22.78
CA ALA A 23 -25.78 -8.05 -23.74
C ALA A 23 -24.28 -7.74 -23.89
N ALA A 24 -23.83 -6.53 -23.53
CA ALA A 24 -22.46 -6.09 -23.79
C ALA A 24 -21.47 -6.42 -22.65
N GLY A 25 -21.94 -6.99 -21.54
CA GLY A 25 -21.11 -7.27 -20.36
C GLY A 25 -20.70 -6.06 -19.52
N TYR A 26 -21.19 -4.86 -19.87
CA TYR A 26 -20.95 -3.62 -19.14
C TYR A 26 -22.16 -2.68 -19.20
N THR A 27 -22.19 -1.72 -18.28
CA THR A 27 -23.12 -0.58 -18.29
C THR A 27 -22.34 0.72 -18.43
N VAL A 28 -22.78 1.61 -19.33
CA VAL A 28 -22.20 2.94 -19.49
C VAL A 28 -22.59 3.80 -18.29
N VAL A 29 -21.59 4.32 -17.58
CA VAL A 29 -21.76 5.23 -16.45
C VAL A 29 -21.73 6.67 -16.95
N CYS A 30 -20.77 6.98 -17.82
CA CYS A 30 -20.58 8.29 -18.42
C CYS A 30 -20.18 8.09 -19.88
N SER A 31 -20.97 8.59 -20.82
CA SER A 31 -20.65 8.48 -22.25
C SER A 31 -19.36 9.21 -22.60
N PRO A 32 -18.61 8.75 -23.63
CA PRO A 32 -17.36 9.38 -24.02
C PRO A 32 -17.53 10.87 -24.34
N GLN A 33 -16.81 11.70 -23.59
CA GLN A 33 -16.90 13.15 -23.70
C GLN A 33 -15.62 13.88 -23.26
N TYR A 34 -14.69 13.18 -22.62
CA TYR A 34 -13.43 13.74 -22.14
C TYR A 34 -12.32 13.48 -23.14
N ASN A 35 -11.37 14.40 -23.29
CA ASN A 35 -10.16 14.13 -24.08
C ASN A 35 -9.28 13.08 -23.39
N MET A 36 -9.32 13.00 -22.06
CA MET A 36 -8.73 11.93 -21.26
C MET A 36 -9.57 11.68 -20.01
N ALA A 37 -9.59 10.44 -19.54
CA ALA A 37 -10.22 10.03 -18.29
C ALA A 37 -9.31 8.99 -17.61
N GLU A 38 -8.90 9.26 -16.37
CA GLU A 38 -8.04 8.33 -15.62
C GLU A 38 -8.87 7.31 -14.81
N SER A 39 -8.25 6.21 -14.40
CA SER A 39 -8.86 5.23 -13.51
C SER A 39 -9.14 5.84 -12.12
N PHE A 40 -10.05 5.25 -11.37
CA PHE A 40 -10.32 5.67 -10.00
C PHE A 40 -9.30 5.04 -9.08
N GLU A 41 -8.61 5.83 -8.26
CA GLU A 41 -7.77 5.34 -7.15
C GLU A 41 -8.36 5.76 -5.79
N SER A 42 -9.42 6.57 -5.82
CA SER A 42 -10.07 7.16 -4.65
C SER A 42 -11.55 7.46 -4.94
N SER A 43 -12.22 8.21 -4.05
CA SER A 43 -13.59 8.71 -4.28
C SER A 43 -13.71 9.70 -5.44
N VAL A 44 -12.58 10.21 -5.95
CA VAL A 44 -12.50 11.08 -7.12
C VAL A 44 -11.44 10.59 -8.12
N THR A 45 -11.57 11.04 -9.37
CA THR A 45 -10.57 10.84 -10.43
C THR A 45 -10.34 12.14 -11.23
N LYS A 46 -9.44 12.10 -12.21
CA LYS A 46 -9.09 13.23 -13.08
C LYS A 46 -9.62 13.01 -14.49
N VAL A 47 -10.28 14.02 -15.03
CA VAL A 47 -10.77 14.06 -16.41
C VAL A 47 -10.31 15.33 -17.09
N SER A 48 -10.12 15.30 -18.41
CA SER A 48 -9.70 16.47 -19.18
C SER A 48 -10.66 16.85 -20.31
N LYS A 49 -10.79 18.15 -20.55
CA LYS A 49 -11.40 18.75 -21.76
C LYS A 49 -10.55 19.93 -22.20
N ASN A 50 -10.31 20.05 -23.51
CA ASN A 50 -9.59 21.17 -24.11
C ASN A 50 -8.25 21.47 -23.42
N SER A 51 -7.46 20.43 -23.15
CA SER A 51 -6.14 20.53 -22.49
C SER A 51 -6.17 21.09 -21.06
N LYS A 52 -7.33 21.06 -20.41
CA LYS A 52 -7.49 21.41 -18.99
C LYS A 52 -8.10 20.25 -18.22
N TRP A 53 -7.68 20.10 -16.98
CA TRP A 53 -8.09 19.03 -16.07
C TRP A 53 -9.15 19.51 -15.08
N ALA A 54 -10.00 18.59 -14.67
CA ALA A 54 -10.98 18.71 -13.60
C ALA A 54 -11.02 17.40 -12.78
N LEU A 55 -11.46 17.51 -11.53
CA LEU A 55 -11.84 16.37 -10.70
C LEU A 55 -13.25 15.90 -11.05
N ALA A 56 -13.44 14.59 -11.09
CA ALA A 56 -14.72 13.93 -11.33
C ALA A 56 -15.09 12.96 -10.20
N ASP A 57 -16.39 12.84 -9.94
CA ASP A 57 -16.95 11.88 -8.99
C ASP A 57 -17.00 10.45 -9.56
N THR A 58 -17.47 9.49 -8.76
CA THR A 58 -17.64 8.08 -9.16
C THR A 58 -18.69 7.83 -10.25
N ASN A 59 -19.48 8.83 -10.62
CA ASN A 59 -20.35 8.79 -11.80
C ASN A 59 -19.61 9.28 -13.05
N GLY A 60 -18.31 9.56 -12.95
CA GLY A 60 -17.52 10.13 -14.02
C GLY A 60 -17.97 11.55 -14.38
N THR A 61 -18.64 12.26 -13.46
CA THR A 61 -19.12 13.63 -13.67
C THR A 61 -18.10 14.60 -13.09
N ALA A 62 -17.65 15.57 -13.88
CA ALA A 62 -16.78 16.64 -13.40
C ALA A 62 -17.49 17.44 -12.29
N ILE A 63 -16.91 17.44 -11.09
CA ILE A 63 -17.42 18.16 -9.89
C ILE A 63 -16.69 19.48 -9.64
N THR A 64 -15.69 19.79 -10.47
CA THR A 64 -14.94 21.04 -10.45
C THR A 64 -14.90 21.63 -11.87
N GLY A 65 -14.56 22.92 -11.98
CA GLY A 65 -14.25 23.51 -13.28
C GLY A 65 -12.94 22.96 -13.87
N TYR A 66 -12.81 23.01 -15.20
CA TYR A 66 -11.59 22.64 -15.93
C TYR A 66 -10.50 23.71 -15.76
N ASN A 67 -9.90 23.75 -14.58
CA ASN A 67 -9.09 24.87 -14.11
C ASN A 67 -7.58 24.62 -14.21
N TRP A 68 -7.15 23.35 -14.33
CA TRP A 68 -5.75 22.97 -14.17
C TRP A 68 -5.09 22.59 -15.49
N GLU A 69 -3.83 23.01 -15.66
CA GLU A 69 -2.99 22.69 -16.82
C GLU A 69 -2.44 21.26 -16.75
N ALA A 70 -2.21 20.78 -15.53
CA ALA A 70 -1.78 19.43 -15.22
C ALA A 70 -2.20 19.09 -13.79
N MET A 71 -2.31 17.80 -13.49
CA MET A 71 -2.58 17.27 -12.16
C MET A 71 -1.75 16.00 -11.96
N GLY A 72 -1.15 15.83 -10.80
CA GLY A 72 -0.45 14.58 -10.46
C GLY A 72 -1.42 13.50 -9.98
N ASP A 73 -0.89 12.38 -9.52
CA ASP A 73 -1.70 11.24 -9.10
C ASP A 73 -2.47 11.54 -7.81
N ILE A 74 -3.67 10.97 -7.69
CA ILE A 74 -4.52 11.15 -6.51
C ILE A 74 -4.21 10.02 -5.53
N THR A 75 -3.17 10.21 -4.72
CA THR A 75 -2.75 9.25 -3.69
C THR A 75 -3.21 9.62 -2.28
N SER A 76 -3.81 10.80 -2.12
CA SER A 76 -4.29 11.34 -0.84
C SER A 76 -5.27 12.49 -1.08
N GLU A 77 -5.78 13.10 -0.01
CA GLU A 77 -6.60 14.31 -0.06
C GLU A 77 -5.82 15.59 -0.48
N TYR A 78 -4.50 15.49 -0.68
CA TYR A 78 -3.63 16.60 -1.08
C TYR A 78 -3.17 16.40 -2.52
N ILE A 79 -3.97 16.88 -3.47
CA ILE A 79 -3.79 16.59 -4.89
C ILE A 79 -2.88 17.65 -5.51
N PRO A 80 -1.70 17.27 -6.05
CA PRO A 80 -0.84 18.22 -6.75
C PRO A 80 -1.52 18.67 -8.05
N ALA A 81 -1.63 19.99 -8.23
CA ALA A 81 -2.28 20.56 -9.40
C ALA A 81 -1.52 21.79 -9.90
N LYS A 82 -1.48 21.96 -11.23
CA LYS A 82 -0.77 23.05 -11.90
C LYS A 82 -1.75 24.08 -12.44
N LYS A 83 -1.56 25.34 -12.06
CA LYS A 83 -2.37 26.47 -12.53
C LYS A 83 -1.47 27.70 -12.67
N GLY A 84 -1.56 28.41 -13.80
CA GLY A 84 -0.74 29.58 -14.05
C GLY A 84 0.75 29.25 -14.15
N GLY A 85 1.09 28.07 -14.70
CA GLY A 85 2.46 27.61 -14.85
C GLY A 85 3.15 27.08 -13.58
N LYS A 86 2.49 27.14 -12.42
CA LYS A 86 3.05 26.70 -11.12
C LYS A 86 2.20 25.61 -10.47
N TRP A 87 2.86 24.75 -9.70
CA TRP A 87 2.24 23.71 -8.91
C TRP A 87 1.88 24.20 -7.51
N GLY A 88 0.72 23.76 -7.05
CA GLY A 88 0.22 23.86 -5.68
C GLY A 88 -0.52 22.58 -5.33
N TYR A 89 -1.27 22.59 -4.23
CA TYR A 89 -2.06 21.44 -3.79
C TYR A 89 -3.51 21.82 -3.53
N ILE A 90 -4.43 20.93 -3.88
CA ILE A 90 -5.87 21.13 -3.74
C ILE A 90 -6.53 19.95 -2.99
N THR A 91 -7.71 20.20 -2.42
CA THR A 91 -8.58 19.15 -1.88
C THR A 91 -9.28 18.37 -3.00
N PRO A 92 -9.92 17.22 -2.70
CA PRO A 92 -10.81 16.54 -3.64
C PRO A 92 -12.01 17.38 -4.11
N ALA A 93 -12.37 18.43 -3.36
CA ALA A 93 -13.39 19.41 -3.77
C ALA A 93 -12.83 20.54 -4.66
N GLY A 94 -11.52 20.52 -4.95
CA GLY A 94 -10.83 21.53 -5.77
C GLY A 94 -10.44 22.81 -5.03
N ALA A 95 -10.57 22.85 -3.70
CA ALA A 95 -10.16 24.00 -2.89
C ALA A 95 -8.63 24.05 -2.76
N GLU A 96 -8.03 25.23 -2.85
CA GLU A 96 -6.58 25.39 -2.66
C GLU A 96 -6.18 25.12 -1.20
N LEU A 97 -5.20 24.23 -1.00
CA LEU A 97 -4.59 23.91 0.29
C LEU A 97 -3.22 24.58 0.41
N ILE A 98 -2.38 24.43 -0.62
CA ILE A 98 -1.04 25.01 -0.66
C ILE A 98 -0.94 25.84 -1.95
N PRO A 99 -0.52 27.12 -1.88
CA PRO A 99 -0.51 28.02 -3.02
C PRO A 99 0.29 27.52 -4.23
N TYR A 100 -0.11 27.95 -5.43
CA TYR A 100 0.58 27.67 -6.69
C TYR A 100 1.91 28.43 -6.79
N GLN A 101 2.96 27.89 -6.15
CA GLN A 101 4.26 28.56 -6.05
C GLN A 101 5.45 27.71 -6.53
N TYR A 102 5.27 26.40 -6.69
CA TYR A 102 6.36 25.48 -7.02
C TYR A 102 6.51 25.27 -8.53
N THR A 103 7.73 25.00 -8.99
CA THR A 103 8.00 24.64 -10.39
C THR A 103 7.71 23.16 -10.67
N THR A 104 7.82 22.32 -9.64
CA THR A 104 7.51 20.88 -9.63
C THR A 104 6.89 20.51 -8.28
N ALA A 105 5.92 19.60 -8.28
CA ALA A 105 5.31 19.04 -7.07
C ALA A 105 5.03 17.54 -7.26
N GLY A 106 5.47 16.73 -6.30
CA GLY A 106 5.12 15.31 -6.19
C GLY A 106 3.87 15.11 -5.33
N CYS A 107 3.31 13.91 -5.37
CA CYS A 107 2.17 13.53 -4.54
C CYS A 107 2.57 13.42 -3.07
N PHE A 108 1.63 13.69 -2.17
CA PHE A 108 1.83 13.43 -0.75
C PHE A 108 1.84 11.91 -0.49
N LYS A 109 2.87 11.46 0.23
CA LYS A 109 2.98 10.11 0.80
C LYS A 109 3.36 10.24 2.27
N ASN A 110 2.60 9.62 3.17
CA ASN A 110 2.83 9.68 4.63
C ASN A 110 3.03 11.11 5.15
N GLY A 111 2.22 12.07 4.69
CA GLY A 111 2.25 13.47 5.16
C GLY A 111 3.41 14.33 4.61
N VAL A 112 4.25 13.78 3.72
CA VAL A 112 5.37 14.49 3.10
C VAL A 112 5.22 14.52 1.59
N ALA A 113 5.54 15.67 0.98
CA ALA A 113 5.64 15.79 -0.47
C ALA A 113 6.94 16.48 -0.88
N MET A 114 7.48 16.05 -2.02
CA MET A 114 8.61 16.70 -2.65
C MET A 114 8.13 17.85 -3.53
N VAL A 115 8.77 19.01 -3.41
CA VAL A 115 8.53 20.18 -4.27
C VAL A 115 9.84 20.77 -4.76
N GLN A 116 9.80 21.45 -5.91
CA GLN A 116 10.91 22.25 -6.42
C GLN A 116 10.53 23.73 -6.39
N LYS A 117 11.40 24.55 -5.81
CA LYS A 117 11.23 26.00 -5.75
C LYS A 117 11.76 26.67 -7.03
N SER A 118 11.46 27.95 -7.20
CA SER A 118 11.88 28.75 -8.36
C SER A 118 13.39 28.92 -8.50
N ASP A 119 14.17 28.68 -7.44
CA ASP A 119 15.63 28.65 -7.47
C ASP A 119 16.19 27.30 -8.00
N GLY A 120 15.31 26.38 -8.40
CA GLY A 120 15.65 25.05 -8.90
C GLY A 120 15.91 24.02 -7.81
N LYS A 121 15.91 24.40 -6.53
CA LYS A 121 16.20 23.48 -5.42
C LYS A 121 14.98 22.69 -4.99
N TYR A 122 15.21 21.43 -4.67
CA TYR A 122 14.20 20.54 -4.12
C TYR A 122 14.10 20.70 -2.60
N ALA A 123 12.87 20.64 -2.09
CA ALA A 123 12.55 20.65 -0.67
C ALA A 123 11.42 19.65 -0.40
N TYR A 124 11.33 19.20 0.85
CA TYR A 124 10.26 18.34 1.32
C TYR A 124 9.38 19.13 2.26
N ILE A 125 8.08 19.10 2.00
CA ILE A 125 7.09 19.88 2.72
C ILE A 125 6.12 18.99 3.48
N ASN A 126 5.62 19.50 4.60
CA ASN A 126 4.48 18.90 5.31
C ASN A 126 3.15 19.27 4.63
N ILE A 127 2.04 18.77 5.16
CA ILE A 127 0.68 19.03 4.67
C ILE A 127 0.23 20.50 4.73
N TYR A 128 0.94 21.36 5.47
CA TYR A 128 0.69 22.80 5.56
C TYR A 128 1.52 23.60 4.54
N GLY A 129 2.45 22.96 3.84
CA GLY A 129 3.39 23.60 2.92
C GLY A 129 4.68 24.09 3.58
N ASP A 130 4.88 23.84 4.88
CA ASP A 130 6.12 24.19 5.56
C ASP A 130 7.25 23.27 5.11
N VAL A 131 8.44 23.83 4.86
CA VAL A 131 9.63 23.04 4.55
C VAL A 131 10.09 22.30 5.79
N ILE A 132 10.15 20.98 5.70
CA ILE A 132 10.74 20.09 6.70
C ILE A 132 12.26 20.11 6.54
N PHE A 133 12.75 19.85 5.33
CA PHE A 133 14.17 19.90 4.98
C PHE A 133 14.39 20.16 3.49
N HIS A 134 15.62 20.52 3.15
CA HIS A 134 16.07 20.73 1.77
C HIS A 134 16.79 19.48 1.27
N SER A 135 16.51 19.08 0.02
CA SER A 135 17.19 17.94 -0.57
C SER A 135 18.68 18.25 -0.76
N PRO A 136 19.60 17.32 -0.45
CA PRO A 136 21.00 17.45 -0.80
C PRO A 136 21.24 17.25 -2.31
N PHE A 137 20.24 16.77 -3.06
CA PHE A 137 20.38 16.38 -4.46
C PHE A 137 20.03 17.52 -5.44
N THR A 138 20.65 17.46 -6.62
CA THR A 138 20.31 18.35 -7.75
C THR A 138 18.99 17.96 -8.42
N TYR A 139 18.61 16.69 -8.31
CA TYR A 139 17.30 16.16 -8.67
C TYR A 139 16.90 15.14 -7.61
N SER A 140 15.65 15.18 -7.15
CA SER A 140 15.18 14.35 -6.04
C SER A 140 13.90 13.62 -6.45
N PHE A 141 13.63 12.50 -5.81
CA PHE A 141 12.37 11.76 -5.93
C PHE A 141 11.55 11.83 -4.64
N SER A 142 10.33 11.29 -4.66
CA SER A 142 9.52 11.22 -3.44
C SER A 142 10.13 10.21 -2.46
N PRO A 143 9.93 10.37 -1.14
CA PRO A 143 10.46 9.40 -0.18
C PRO A 143 9.77 8.04 -0.36
N SER A 144 10.54 6.96 -0.23
CA SER A 144 10.06 5.57 -0.16
C SER A 144 10.82 4.83 0.93
N GLU A 145 10.10 4.12 1.80
CA GLU A 145 10.69 3.32 2.90
C GLU A 145 11.70 4.07 3.78
N GLY A 146 11.49 5.39 3.98
CA GLY A 146 12.35 6.24 4.80
C GLY A 146 13.65 6.70 4.11
N ALA A 147 13.82 6.37 2.83
CA ALA A 147 14.92 6.82 2.00
C ALA A 147 14.42 7.68 0.83
N ILE A 148 15.31 8.50 0.29
CA ILE A 148 15.04 9.39 -0.84
C ILE A 148 16.09 9.10 -1.90
N CYS A 149 15.64 8.60 -3.04
CA CYS A 149 16.48 8.53 -4.22
C CYS A 149 16.71 9.94 -4.76
N GLY A 150 17.92 10.22 -5.23
CA GLY A 150 18.25 11.49 -5.85
C GLY A 150 19.60 11.47 -6.56
N MET A 151 19.86 12.53 -7.31
CA MET A 151 20.98 12.62 -8.24
C MET A 151 21.87 13.83 -7.94
N ILE A 152 23.18 13.63 -7.96
CA ILE A 152 24.22 14.67 -7.96
C ILE A 152 25.17 14.37 -9.12
N ASN A 153 25.45 15.38 -9.96
CA ASN A 153 26.38 15.28 -11.08
C ASN A 153 26.10 14.10 -12.04
N GLY A 154 24.82 13.79 -12.27
CA GLY A 154 24.42 12.71 -13.18
C GLY A 154 24.44 11.29 -12.59
N LEU A 155 24.81 11.14 -11.30
CA LEU A 155 24.83 9.86 -10.61
C LEU A 155 23.79 9.82 -9.50
N TYR A 156 23.17 8.65 -9.31
CA TYR A 156 22.13 8.41 -8.32
C TYR A 156 22.71 7.87 -7.02
N GLY A 157 22.14 8.34 -5.91
CA GLY A 157 22.40 7.90 -4.54
C GLY A 157 21.14 8.07 -3.67
N TYR A 158 21.29 7.93 -2.36
CA TYR A 158 20.17 7.98 -1.43
C TYR A 158 20.48 8.81 -0.19
N SER A 159 19.47 9.53 0.29
CA SER A 159 19.49 10.20 1.59
C SER A 159 18.42 9.63 2.51
N ASP A 160 18.56 9.86 3.81
CA ASP A 160 17.46 9.73 4.75
C ASP A 160 16.46 10.91 4.61
N THR A 161 15.42 10.89 5.44
CA THR A 161 14.38 11.94 5.52
C THR A 161 14.79 13.16 6.36
N GLU A 162 16.06 13.23 6.79
CA GLU A 162 16.66 14.43 7.36
C GLU A 162 17.59 15.13 6.35
N GLY A 163 17.79 14.52 5.18
CA GLY A 163 18.65 15.02 4.10
C GLY A 163 20.10 14.56 4.21
N ASN A 164 20.43 13.64 5.12
CA ASN A 164 21.77 13.06 5.22
C ASN A 164 21.97 12.01 4.14
N ILE A 165 23.05 12.11 3.35
CA ILE A 165 23.37 11.10 2.34
C ILE A 165 23.75 9.80 3.05
N ILE A 166 22.94 8.75 2.86
CA ILE A 166 23.16 7.40 3.42
C ILE A 166 23.87 6.48 2.42
N ILE A 167 23.71 6.73 1.12
CA ILE A 167 24.41 6.03 0.05
C ILE A 167 24.89 7.08 -0.94
N HIS A 168 26.21 7.25 -1.04
CA HIS A 168 26.79 8.25 -1.92
C HIS A 168 26.40 8.00 -3.38
N PRO A 169 26.12 9.08 -4.15
CA PRO A 169 25.86 9.00 -5.58
C PRO A 169 26.95 8.25 -6.33
N GLN A 170 26.60 7.12 -6.93
CA GLN A 170 27.53 6.24 -7.62
C GLN A 170 26.88 5.41 -8.75
N PHE A 171 25.55 5.39 -8.83
CA PHE A 171 24.81 4.58 -9.80
C PHE A 171 24.43 5.39 -11.03
N GLU A 172 24.42 4.74 -12.19
CA GLU A 172 23.96 5.32 -13.47
C GLU A 172 22.45 5.59 -13.45
N MET A 173 21.70 4.71 -12.78
CA MET A 173 20.27 4.81 -12.51
C MET A 173 19.95 4.11 -11.20
N ALA A 174 18.88 4.53 -10.55
CA ALA A 174 18.37 3.92 -9.34
C ALA A 174 16.85 4.07 -9.27
N PHE A 175 16.17 3.08 -8.73
CA PHE A 175 14.76 3.16 -8.34
C PHE A 175 14.61 3.38 -6.84
N ASP A 176 13.38 3.56 -6.39
CA ASP A 176 13.07 3.74 -4.97
C ASP A 176 13.25 2.42 -4.19
N PHE A 177 13.37 2.50 -2.87
CA PHE A 177 13.37 1.31 -2.03
C PHE A 177 11.96 0.71 -1.96
N HIS A 178 11.91 -0.60 -2.18
CA HIS A 178 10.74 -1.46 -2.03
C HIS A 178 11.15 -2.79 -1.39
N GLU A 179 10.50 -3.14 -0.30
CA GLU A 179 10.75 -4.33 0.52
C GLU A 179 12.19 -4.39 1.06
N GLY A 180 12.80 -3.23 1.32
CA GLY A 180 14.17 -3.08 1.80
C GLY A 180 15.25 -3.17 0.73
N TYR A 181 14.86 -3.25 -0.56
CA TYR A 181 15.77 -3.34 -1.69
C TYR A 181 15.52 -2.24 -2.72
N ALA A 182 16.55 -1.84 -3.45
CA ALA A 182 16.40 -0.93 -4.58
C ALA A 182 17.14 -1.47 -5.81
N ALA A 183 16.47 -1.42 -6.97
CA ALA A 183 17.10 -1.73 -8.24
C ALA A 183 18.05 -0.60 -8.63
N VAL A 184 19.30 -0.92 -8.92
CA VAL A 184 20.33 0.06 -9.31
C VAL A 184 21.11 -0.41 -10.52
N LYS A 185 21.51 0.55 -11.35
CA LYS A 185 22.29 0.31 -12.55
C LYS A 185 23.74 0.76 -12.36
N PHE A 186 24.68 -0.13 -12.62
CA PHE A 186 26.12 0.12 -12.53
C PHE A 186 26.85 -0.70 -13.59
N GLY A 187 27.74 -0.05 -14.35
CA GLY A 187 28.46 -0.71 -15.44
C GLY A 187 27.52 -1.17 -16.56
N GLY A 188 26.46 -0.41 -16.82
CA GLY A 188 25.46 -0.74 -17.84
C GLY A 188 24.47 -1.86 -17.46
N LYS A 189 24.59 -2.48 -16.29
CA LYS A 189 23.75 -3.60 -15.85
C LYS A 189 22.99 -3.28 -14.56
N TRP A 190 21.83 -3.90 -14.40
CA TRP A 190 20.99 -3.79 -13.21
C TRP A 190 21.31 -4.88 -12.20
N GLY A 191 21.31 -4.50 -10.93
CA GLY A 191 21.35 -5.35 -9.76
C GLY A 191 20.50 -4.73 -8.64
N PHE A 192 20.65 -5.24 -7.43
CA PHE A 192 19.87 -4.82 -6.28
C PHE A 192 20.76 -4.54 -5.08
N ILE A 193 20.47 -3.46 -4.38
CA ILE A 193 21.14 -3.09 -3.14
C ILE A 193 20.15 -3.10 -1.97
N THR A 194 20.68 -3.31 -0.77
CA THR A 194 19.95 -3.10 0.48
C THR A 194 19.95 -1.63 0.88
N SER A 195 19.17 -1.27 1.89
CA SER A 195 19.15 0.09 2.48
C SER A 195 20.51 0.56 3.02
N TYR A 196 21.45 -0.36 3.27
CA TYR A 196 22.84 -0.05 3.65
C TYR A 196 23.78 0.17 2.45
N GLY A 197 23.27 0.09 1.22
CA GLY A 197 24.04 0.25 -0.01
C GLY A 197 24.83 -0.98 -0.45
N ALA A 198 24.75 -2.10 0.27
CA ALA A 198 25.39 -3.35 -0.10
C ALA A 198 24.56 -4.08 -1.17
N TYR A 199 25.21 -4.64 -2.19
CA TYR A 199 24.52 -5.45 -3.20
C TYR A 199 23.95 -6.73 -2.58
N SER A 200 22.63 -6.90 -2.63
CA SER A 200 21.98 -8.20 -2.42
C SER A 200 22.11 -9.06 -3.67
N VAL A 201 22.03 -8.44 -4.86
CA VAL A 201 22.23 -9.08 -6.16
C VAL A 201 23.15 -8.19 -6.98
N LYS A 202 24.30 -8.72 -7.40
CA LYS A 202 25.27 -7.95 -8.19
C LYS A 202 24.70 -7.58 -9.58
N PRO A 203 25.12 -6.45 -10.16
CA PRO A 203 24.71 -6.05 -11.51
C PRO A 203 24.98 -7.14 -12.55
N ALA A 204 23.92 -7.65 -13.17
CA ALA A 204 24.00 -8.71 -14.17
C ALA A 204 22.91 -8.63 -15.25
N TYR A 205 21.84 -7.88 -15.00
CA TYR A 205 20.64 -7.85 -15.84
C TYR A 205 20.62 -6.64 -16.78
N ASP A 206 19.95 -6.76 -17.93
CA ASP A 206 19.71 -5.65 -18.85
C ASP A 206 18.63 -4.68 -18.34
N TYR A 207 17.77 -5.18 -17.45
CA TYR A 207 16.70 -4.47 -16.77
C TYR A 207 16.32 -5.22 -15.50
N ALA A 208 15.87 -4.50 -14.49
CA ALA A 208 15.27 -5.05 -13.28
C ALA A 208 14.11 -4.14 -12.84
N SER A 209 12.97 -4.72 -12.45
CA SER A 209 11.90 -4.01 -11.76
C SER A 209 12.20 -3.86 -10.27
N ASP A 210 11.38 -3.08 -9.57
CA ASP A 210 11.33 -3.13 -8.10
C ASP A 210 10.89 -4.51 -7.61
N PHE A 211 11.23 -4.79 -6.35
CA PHE A 211 10.68 -5.95 -5.64
C PHE A 211 9.23 -5.71 -5.26
N LYS A 212 8.40 -6.73 -5.46
CA LYS A 212 7.02 -6.79 -4.99
C LYS A 212 6.69 -8.22 -4.58
N ASN A 213 6.21 -8.36 -3.35
CA ASN A 213 5.92 -9.61 -2.66
C ASN A 213 7.09 -10.63 -2.70
N GLY A 214 8.32 -10.14 -2.53
CA GLY A 214 9.54 -10.95 -2.48
C GLY A 214 10.14 -11.32 -3.84
N TYR A 215 9.59 -10.80 -4.94
CA TYR A 215 10.05 -11.14 -6.30
C TYR A 215 10.29 -9.88 -7.15
N ALA A 216 11.19 -10.01 -8.12
CA ALA A 216 11.43 -8.97 -9.11
C ALA A 216 11.51 -9.55 -10.52
N VAL A 217 10.98 -8.83 -11.50
CA VAL A 217 11.08 -9.16 -12.92
C VAL A 217 12.40 -8.60 -13.45
N CYS A 218 13.23 -9.46 -14.00
CA CYS A 218 14.51 -9.10 -14.60
C CYS A 218 14.53 -9.45 -16.09
N ARG A 219 15.31 -8.70 -16.87
CA ARG A 219 15.61 -9.03 -18.26
C ARG A 219 17.07 -9.42 -18.42
N LEU A 220 17.32 -10.54 -19.08
CA LEU A 220 18.66 -11.03 -19.38
C LEU A 220 18.71 -11.48 -20.85
N ASN A 221 19.64 -10.92 -21.62
CA ASN A 221 19.82 -11.21 -23.05
C ASN A 221 18.52 -11.04 -23.85
N GLY A 222 17.75 -10.01 -23.53
CA GLY A 222 16.48 -9.70 -24.21
C GLY A 222 15.27 -10.51 -23.77
N LYS A 223 15.41 -11.48 -22.86
CA LYS A 223 14.31 -12.29 -22.33
C LYS A 223 14.03 -11.97 -20.86
N TYR A 224 12.77 -12.07 -20.46
CA TYR A 224 12.33 -11.81 -19.09
C TYR A 224 12.25 -13.09 -18.27
N GLY A 225 12.55 -12.96 -16.98
CA GLY A 225 12.40 -13.98 -15.96
C GLY A 225 12.23 -13.33 -14.59
N ILE A 226 11.93 -14.14 -13.59
CA ILE A 226 11.64 -13.70 -12.22
C ILE A 226 12.75 -14.20 -11.29
N ILE A 227 13.13 -13.35 -10.34
CA ILE A 227 14.06 -13.69 -9.27
C ILE A 227 13.42 -13.43 -7.90
N ASP A 228 13.90 -14.12 -6.88
CA ASP A 228 13.62 -13.80 -5.48
C ASP A 228 14.61 -12.77 -4.89
N THR A 229 14.41 -12.38 -3.64
CA THR A 229 15.27 -11.42 -2.92
C THR A 229 16.69 -11.92 -2.65
N ALA A 230 16.93 -13.23 -2.71
CA ALA A 230 18.26 -13.83 -2.64
C ALA A 230 18.97 -13.82 -4.02
N GLY A 231 18.28 -13.38 -5.07
CA GLY A 231 18.77 -13.40 -6.45
C GLY A 231 18.65 -14.75 -7.13
N THR A 232 17.95 -15.71 -6.51
CA THR A 232 17.65 -17.01 -7.11
C THR A 232 16.68 -16.79 -8.27
N ARG A 233 17.00 -17.35 -9.44
CA ARG A 233 16.09 -17.35 -10.59
C ARG A 233 14.95 -18.33 -10.33
N THR A 234 13.75 -17.81 -10.10
CA THR A 234 12.58 -18.64 -9.80
C THR A 234 11.88 -19.10 -11.07
N SER A 235 12.02 -18.36 -12.17
CA SER A 235 11.59 -18.78 -13.50
C SER A 235 12.77 -18.90 -14.48
N SER A 236 12.52 -19.55 -15.62
CA SER A 236 13.37 -19.42 -16.81
C SER A 236 13.34 -17.99 -17.36
N PHE A 237 14.39 -17.63 -18.10
CA PHE A 237 14.50 -16.37 -18.86
C PHE A 237 14.21 -16.63 -20.33
N ASP A 238 12.97 -16.98 -20.65
CA ASP A 238 12.51 -17.32 -22.00
C ASP A 238 11.26 -16.53 -22.45
N PHE A 239 10.65 -15.77 -21.53
CA PHE A 239 9.52 -14.89 -21.81
C PHE A 239 9.94 -13.67 -22.64
N ASP A 240 9.11 -13.28 -23.59
CA ASP A 240 9.27 -12.03 -24.35
C ASP A 240 8.88 -10.81 -23.52
N TYR A 241 7.98 -11.00 -22.55
CA TYR A 241 7.52 -9.97 -21.62
C TYR A 241 6.96 -10.60 -20.35
N ILE A 242 7.23 -9.97 -19.21
CA ILE A 242 6.53 -10.19 -17.94
C ILE A 242 6.22 -8.80 -17.39
N GLY A 243 4.94 -8.51 -17.14
CA GLY A 243 4.49 -7.24 -16.57
C GLY A 243 4.46 -7.26 -15.03
N PRO A 244 4.05 -6.14 -14.41
CA PRO A 244 3.95 -6.04 -12.96
C PRO A 244 2.91 -7.05 -12.43
N PRO A 245 3.14 -7.66 -11.25
CA PRO A 245 2.18 -8.58 -10.67
C PRO A 245 0.98 -7.83 -10.08
N ASP A 246 -0.17 -8.51 -10.08
CA ASP A 246 -1.29 -8.13 -9.24
C ASP A 246 -1.02 -8.41 -7.74
N ASN A 247 -1.99 -8.12 -6.88
CA ASN A 247 -1.85 -8.33 -5.44
C ASN A 247 -1.80 -9.81 -5.03
N SER A 248 -2.14 -10.73 -5.94
CA SER A 248 -2.11 -12.18 -5.73
C SER A 248 -0.88 -12.84 -6.34
N ASN A 249 0.15 -12.06 -6.72
CA ASN A 249 1.36 -12.55 -7.37
C ASN A 249 1.15 -13.29 -8.68
N ARG A 250 0.12 -12.90 -9.44
CA ARG A 250 -0.06 -13.35 -10.82
C ARG A 250 0.55 -12.32 -11.76
N TYR A 251 1.44 -12.79 -12.63
CA TYR A 251 2.18 -11.92 -13.54
C TYR A 251 1.59 -12.07 -14.94
N PRO A 252 1.16 -10.98 -15.60
CA PRO A 252 0.86 -11.03 -17.02
C PRO A 252 2.15 -11.31 -17.80
N ALA A 253 2.14 -12.31 -18.67
CA ALA A 253 3.34 -12.76 -19.38
C ALA A 253 3.05 -13.10 -20.85
N LYS A 254 4.09 -13.00 -21.67
CA LYS A 254 4.07 -13.37 -23.09
C LYS A 254 5.30 -14.20 -23.44
N ALA A 255 5.08 -15.31 -24.15
CA ALA A 255 6.12 -16.14 -24.74
C ALA A 255 5.67 -16.61 -26.14
N GLY A 256 6.31 -16.06 -27.18
CA GLY A 256 5.92 -16.24 -28.57
C GLY A 256 4.48 -15.76 -28.81
N THR A 257 3.65 -16.68 -29.31
CA THR A 257 2.22 -16.44 -29.57
C THR A 257 1.34 -16.61 -28.33
N VAL A 258 1.87 -17.14 -27.23
CA VAL A 258 1.11 -17.39 -26.00
C VAL A 258 1.19 -16.16 -25.10
N SER A 259 0.04 -15.70 -24.62
CA SER A 259 -0.06 -14.69 -23.55
C SER A 259 -1.00 -15.17 -22.45
N GLY A 260 -0.88 -14.61 -21.25
CA GLY A 260 -1.74 -14.94 -20.13
C GLY A 260 -1.07 -14.60 -18.81
N PHE A 261 -1.26 -15.46 -17.80
CA PHE A 261 -0.77 -15.23 -16.44
C PHE A 261 0.09 -16.39 -15.98
N ILE A 262 1.17 -16.06 -15.27
CA ILE A 262 2.10 -17.02 -14.68
C ILE A 262 2.24 -16.78 -13.17
N HIS A 263 2.61 -17.84 -12.46
CA HIS A 263 3.18 -17.76 -11.11
C HIS A 263 4.61 -17.18 -11.15
N ALA A 264 5.12 -16.75 -9.99
CA ALA A 264 6.51 -16.29 -9.84
C ALA A 264 7.57 -17.35 -10.20
N ASN A 265 7.22 -18.64 -10.20
CA ASN A 265 8.07 -19.73 -10.65
C ASN A 265 8.07 -19.93 -12.18
N GLY A 266 7.29 -19.14 -12.93
CA GLY A 266 7.15 -19.25 -14.39
C GLY A 266 6.08 -20.21 -14.89
N GLU A 267 5.39 -20.94 -14.01
CA GLU A 267 4.30 -21.83 -14.41
C GLU A 267 3.07 -21.05 -14.87
N TRP A 268 2.48 -21.46 -15.99
CA TRP A 268 1.26 -20.86 -16.50
C TRP A 268 0.07 -21.16 -15.60
N LEU A 269 -0.51 -20.11 -15.04
CA LEU A 269 -1.80 -20.13 -14.34
C LEU A 269 -2.96 -20.18 -15.35
N LEU A 270 -2.88 -19.32 -16.36
CA LEU A 270 -3.90 -19.16 -17.38
C LEU A 270 -3.22 -18.81 -18.69
N LYS A 271 -3.50 -19.57 -19.74
CA LYS A 271 -3.12 -19.22 -21.11
C LYS A 271 -4.35 -18.67 -21.83
N THR A 272 -4.17 -17.58 -22.55
CA THR A 272 -5.25 -16.87 -23.23
C THR A 272 -5.02 -16.82 -24.73
N GLN A 273 -6.07 -16.43 -25.45
CA GLN A 273 -6.07 -16.26 -26.90
C GLN A 273 -5.77 -14.84 -27.37
N TYR A 274 -5.37 -13.96 -26.44
CA TYR A 274 -5.16 -12.54 -26.69
C TYR A 274 -3.69 -12.25 -27.02
N ASP A 275 -3.41 -11.13 -27.65
CA ASP A 275 -2.05 -10.72 -27.99
C ASP A 275 -1.28 -10.25 -26.75
N PHE A 276 -1.99 -9.55 -25.85
CA PHE A 276 -1.49 -9.07 -24.57
C PHE A 276 -2.57 -9.13 -23.47
N CYS A 277 -2.10 -9.32 -22.24
CA CYS A 277 -2.88 -9.23 -21.01
C CYS A 277 -2.17 -8.23 -20.07
N TYR A 278 -2.95 -7.52 -19.26
CA TYR A 278 -2.44 -6.68 -18.16
C TYR A 278 -2.83 -7.29 -16.81
N GLN A 279 -2.23 -6.79 -15.73
CA GLN A 279 -2.48 -7.27 -14.38
C GLN A 279 -3.96 -7.15 -14.00
N TYR A 280 -4.40 -8.01 -13.08
CA TYR A 280 -5.74 -7.89 -12.51
C TYR A 280 -5.81 -6.73 -11.52
N THR A 281 -6.85 -5.91 -11.68
CA THR A 281 -7.29 -4.92 -10.69
C THR A 281 -8.76 -5.21 -10.41
N ASP A 282 -9.14 -5.32 -9.14
CA ASP A 282 -10.49 -5.71 -8.70
C ASP A 282 -11.04 -6.99 -9.40
N GLY A 283 -10.17 -7.98 -9.58
CA GLY A 283 -10.51 -9.26 -10.22
C GLY A 283 -10.73 -9.20 -11.73
N VAL A 284 -10.37 -8.08 -12.37
CA VAL A 284 -10.55 -7.86 -13.81
C VAL A 284 -9.22 -7.50 -14.48
N ALA A 285 -8.92 -8.14 -15.60
CA ALA A 285 -7.76 -7.82 -16.43
C ALA A 285 -8.19 -7.23 -17.77
N ARG A 286 -7.41 -6.26 -18.26
CA ARG A 286 -7.50 -5.80 -19.65
C ARG A 286 -6.81 -6.78 -20.57
N VAL A 287 -7.43 -7.01 -21.73
CA VAL A 287 -6.88 -7.85 -22.79
C VAL A 287 -6.92 -7.13 -24.12
N TYR A 288 -5.91 -7.39 -24.95
CA TYR A 288 -5.77 -6.78 -26.27
C TYR A 288 -5.70 -7.83 -27.36
N LYS A 289 -6.47 -7.62 -28.44
CA LYS A 289 -6.43 -8.48 -29.63
C LYS A 289 -6.88 -7.70 -30.85
N ASP A 290 -6.17 -7.90 -31.97
CA ASP A 290 -6.55 -7.37 -33.29
C ASP A 290 -6.83 -5.85 -33.30
N GLY A 291 -6.06 -5.06 -32.54
CA GLY A 291 -6.22 -3.60 -32.52
C GLY A 291 -7.21 -3.07 -31.48
N LYS A 292 -7.81 -3.94 -30.67
CA LYS A 292 -8.91 -3.59 -29.76
C LYS A 292 -8.70 -4.12 -28.35
N TRP A 293 -9.31 -3.43 -27.38
CA TRP A 293 -9.26 -3.77 -25.97
C TRP A 293 -10.59 -4.33 -25.46
N GLY A 294 -10.50 -5.26 -24.52
CA GLY A 294 -11.59 -5.91 -23.81
C GLY A 294 -11.21 -6.22 -22.37
N TYR A 295 -12.07 -6.99 -21.68
CA TYR A 295 -11.91 -7.36 -20.28
C TYR A 295 -12.20 -8.84 -20.06
N ILE A 296 -11.40 -9.47 -19.19
CA ILE A 296 -11.65 -10.81 -18.68
C ILE A 296 -11.68 -10.81 -17.16
N ASP A 297 -12.37 -11.79 -16.58
CA ASP A 297 -12.24 -12.11 -15.16
C ASP A 297 -11.04 -13.04 -14.89
N GLU A 298 -10.82 -13.37 -13.60
CA GLU A 298 -9.71 -14.21 -13.15
C GLU A 298 -9.70 -15.64 -13.70
N THR A 299 -10.85 -16.14 -14.17
CA THR A 299 -10.98 -17.46 -14.80
C THR A 299 -10.60 -17.43 -16.28
N GLY A 300 -10.40 -16.23 -16.84
CA GLY A 300 -10.25 -16.01 -18.27
C GLY A 300 -11.58 -15.90 -19.02
N THR A 301 -12.70 -15.84 -18.30
CA THR A 301 -14.01 -15.62 -18.92
C THR A 301 -14.09 -14.20 -19.44
N GLU A 302 -14.53 -14.06 -20.68
CA GLU A 302 -14.71 -12.77 -21.33
C GLU A 302 -15.87 -12.01 -20.68
N LEU A 303 -15.54 -10.89 -20.02
CA LEU A 303 -16.53 -9.95 -19.52
C LEU A 303 -16.97 -9.02 -20.65
N VAL A 304 -16.00 -8.54 -21.43
CA VAL A 304 -16.24 -7.72 -22.62
C VAL A 304 -15.24 -8.13 -23.70
N PRO A 305 -15.70 -8.52 -24.91
CA PRO A 305 -14.78 -8.83 -26.01
C PRO A 305 -13.94 -7.62 -26.41
N PRO A 306 -12.75 -7.85 -27.01
CA PRO A 306 -11.96 -6.80 -27.66
C PRO A 306 -12.79 -5.98 -28.66
N THR A 307 -13.24 -4.80 -28.23
CA THR A 307 -14.13 -3.92 -29.00
C THR A 307 -13.79 -2.44 -28.84
N PHE A 308 -13.22 -2.06 -27.70
CA PHE A 308 -12.83 -0.69 -27.43
C PHE A 308 -11.59 -0.31 -28.22
N ALA A 309 -11.55 0.93 -28.70
CA ALA A 309 -10.31 1.48 -29.25
C ALA A 309 -9.26 1.64 -28.15
N ASP A 310 -9.69 1.97 -26.92
CA ASP A 310 -8.84 1.99 -25.73
C ASP A 310 -9.67 1.80 -24.45
N CYS A 311 -9.04 1.31 -23.38
CA CYS A 311 -9.65 1.22 -22.06
C CYS A 311 -8.60 1.20 -20.94
N GLY A 312 -8.98 1.72 -19.77
CA GLY A 312 -8.12 1.75 -18.57
C GLY A 312 -8.46 0.67 -17.56
N GLU A 313 -7.75 0.68 -16.44
CA GLU A 313 -7.91 -0.33 -15.39
C GLU A 313 -9.28 -0.23 -14.74
N TYR A 314 -9.83 -1.40 -14.40
CA TYR A 314 -11.06 -1.50 -13.65
C TYR A 314 -10.73 -1.44 -12.16
N HIS A 315 -11.18 -0.37 -11.51
CA HIS A 315 -10.90 -0.13 -10.10
C HIS A 315 -12.09 0.60 -9.46
N ASN A 316 -12.44 0.24 -8.24
CA ASN A 316 -13.60 0.76 -7.50
C ASN A 316 -14.91 0.69 -8.33
N GLY A 317 -15.09 -0.39 -9.09
CA GLY A 317 -16.30 -0.62 -9.88
C GLY A 317 -16.42 0.24 -11.14
N ARG A 318 -15.33 0.86 -11.60
CA ARG A 318 -15.33 1.75 -12.77
C ARG A 318 -14.10 1.48 -13.64
N ALA A 319 -14.26 1.67 -14.95
CA ALA A 319 -13.12 1.75 -15.86
C ALA A 319 -13.34 2.87 -16.90
N PRO A 320 -12.29 3.64 -17.23
CA PRO A 320 -12.35 4.57 -18.34
C PRO A 320 -12.29 3.79 -19.67
N TYR A 321 -13.02 4.25 -20.68
CA TYR A 321 -13.07 3.58 -21.98
C TYR A 321 -13.22 4.58 -23.13
N SER A 322 -12.76 4.16 -24.32
CA SER A 322 -12.90 4.90 -25.57
C SER A 322 -13.34 3.99 -26.72
N LEU A 323 -14.31 4.46 -27.50
CA LEU A 323 -14.80 3.75 -28.70
C LEU A 323 -14.00 4.11 -29.95
N ASP A 324 -13.49 5.34 -30.02
CA ASP A 324 -12.81 5.92 -31.19
C ASP A 324 -11.32 6.22 -30.94
N GLY A 325 -10.84 6.09 -29.71
CA GLY A 325 -9.49 6.43 -29.29
C GLY A 325 -9.27 7.94 -29.09
N VAL A 326 -10.34 8.73 -29.15
CA VAL A 326 -10.30 10.21 -29.08
C VAL A 326 -11.01 10.72 -27.83
N LEU A 327 -12.24 10.24 -27.60
CA LEU A 327 -13.02 10.61 -26.43
C LEU A 327 -13.14 9.46 -25.46
N TRP A 328 -13.07 9.82 -24.18
CA TRP A 328 -13.10 8.92 -23.04
C TRP A 328 -14.35 9.14 -22.20
N GLY A 329 -14.91 8.04 -21.72
CA GLY A 329 -16.02 7.98 -20.78
C GLY A 329 -15.74 6.94 -19.69
N TYR A 330 -16.76 6.59 -18.92
CA TYR A 330 -16.66 5.56 -17.88
C TYR A 330 -17.74 4.49 -18.04
N LEU A 331 -17.38 3.26 -17.73
CA LEU A 331 -18.29 2.12 -17.64
C LEU A 331 -18.12 1.40 -16.30
N THR A 332 -19.10 0.55 -15.97
CA THR A 332 -18.98 -0.49 -14.95
C THR A 332 -19.14 -1.84 -15.64
N LEU A 333 -18.42 -2.84 -15.15
CA LEU A 333 -18.46 -4.19 -15.70
C LEU A 333 -19.49 -5.04 -14.95
N ASN A 334 -20.14 -5.97 -15.65
CA ASN A 334 -21.06 -6.93 -15.06
C ASN A 334 -20.25 -8.09 -14.44
N VAL A 335 -19.46 -7.77 -13.43
CA VAL A 335 -18.68 -8.76 -12.69
C VAL A 335 -19.64 -9.52 -11.79
N LYS A 336 -19.67 -10.86 -11.87
CA LYS A 336 -20.38 -11.65 -10.85
C LYS A 336 -19.71 -11.37 -9.50
N PRO A 337 -20.46 -11.11 -8.42
CA PRO A 337 -19.87 -11.05 -7.09
C PRO A 337 -19.07 -12.33 -6.87
N ALA A 338 -17.84 -12.22 -6.39
CA ALA A 338 -17.09 -13.38 -5.95
C ALA A 338 -18.00 -14.16 -4.98
N GLU A 339 -18.20 -15.46 -5.20
CA GLU A 339 -18.89 -16.29 -4.23
C GLU A 339 -18.07 -16.24 -2.95
N THR A 340 -18.49 -15.42 -1.99
CA THR A 340 -17.95 -15.48 -0.64
C THR A 340 -18.46 -16.79 -0.08
N THR A 341 -17.67 -17.86 -0.17
CA THR A 341 -17.90 -19.05 0.63
C THR A 341 -17.91 -18.59 2.09
N PRO A 342 -19.04 -18.74 2.81
CA PRO A 342 -19.03 -18.54 4.25
C PRO A 342 -17.96 -19.47 4.84
N PRO A 343 -17.21 -19.06 5.87
CA PRO A 343 -16.34 -19.99 6.58
C PRO A 343 -17.14 -21.23 6.96
N ALA A 344 -16.56 -22.40 6.70
CA ALA A 344 -17.22 -23.68 6.90
C ALA A 344 -17.89 -23.71 8.28
N VAL A 345 -19.23 -23.82 8.27
CA VAL A 345 -19.98 -24.12 9.50
C VAL A 345 -19.64 -25.55 9.84
N ASP A 346 -18.83 -25.74 10.88
CA ASP A 346 -18.60 -27.05 11.47
C ASP A 346 -19.94 -27.62 11.94
N THR A 347 -20.52 -28.49 11.11
CA THR A 347 -21.64 -29.33 11.52
C THR A 347 -21.14 -30.37 12.52
N PRO A 348 -21.77 -30.51 13.69
CA PRO A 348 -21.33 -31.45 14.71
C PRO A 348 -21.50 -32.90 14.23
N THR A 349 -20.41 -33.67 14.34
CA THR A 349 -20.36 -35.12 14.12
C THR A 349 -21.30 -35.84 15.09
N PRO A 350 -22.11 -36.84 14.64
CA PRO A 350 -23.06 -37.53 15.50
C PRO A 350 -22.32 -38.42 16.51
N THR A 351 -22.70 -38.27 17.79
CA THR A 351 -22.16 -39.06 18.91
C THR A 351 -22.73 -40.47 18.90
N VAL A 352 -21.87 -41.48 18.78
CA VAL A 352 -22.20 -42.89 19.00
C VAL A 352 -22.16 -43.18 20.50
N THR A 353 -23.28 -43.62 21.05
CA THR A 353 -23.43 -44.11 22.43
C THR A 353 -22.85 -45.53 22.58
N PRO A 354 -22.16 -45.83 23.70
CA PRO A 354 -22.07 -47.19 24.21
C PRO A 354 -22.87 -47.38 25.51
N THR A 355 -23.58 -48.50 25.56
CA THR A 355 -24.29 -49.12 26.68
C THR A 355 -23.37 -49.56 27.83
N PRO A 356 -23.91 -49.76 29.05
CA PRO A 356 -23.11 -50.03 30.25
C PRO A 356 -22.90 -51.53 30.48
N ASP A 357 -21.75 -51.92 31.03
CA ASP A 357 -21.68 -53.14 31.82
C ASP A 357 -20.65 -53.07 32.97
N ASN A 358 -20.96 -53.84 33.99
CA ASN A 358 -20.53 -53.74 35.39
C ASN A 358 -19.26 -54.54 35.73
N THR A 359 -18.56 -54.10 36.79
CA THR A 359 -17.91 -54.85 37.90
C THR A 359 -16.41 -54.61 38.22
N THR A 360 -16.21 -54.15 39.47
CA THR A 360 -15.16 -54.45 40.49
C THR A 360 -13.66 -54.08 40.33
N SER A 361 -13.24 -53.02 41.06
CA SER A 361 -12.03 -52.72 41.91
C SER A 361 -10.74 -53.58 41.94
N PRO A 362 -9.59 -53.11 42.54
CA PRO A 362 -9.18 -51.74 42.96
C PRO A 362 -7.68 -51.35 42.75
N ASN A 363 -7.34 -50.08 43.08
CA ASN A 363 -6.01 -49.48 43.38
C ASN A 363 -5.05 -49.26 42.19
N THR A 364 -4.27 -48.18 42.05
CA THR A 364 -3.51 -47.32 42.98
C THR A 364 -3.24 -45.91 42.41
N ASP A 365 -3.02 -44.96 43.32
CA ASP A 365 -2.17 -43.76 43.25
C ASP A 365 -2.59 -42.47 42.49
N GLY A 366 -2.68 -41.40 43.29
CA GLY A 366 -2.16 -40.07 42.92
C GLY A 366 -3.22 -38.98 42.67
N PRO A 367 -3.34 -37.95 43.52
CA PRO A 367 -4.53 -37.10 43.54
C PRO A 367 -4.51 -36.00 42.48
N THR A 368 -5.48 -36.05 41.58
CA THR A 368 -6.04 -34.88 40.91
C THR A 368 -6.91 -34.13 41.91
N ILE A 369 -6.54 -32.89 42.27
CA ILE A 369 -7.48 -31.99 42.94
C ILE A 369 -8.45 -31.46 41.88
N GLN A 370 -9.72 -31.69 42.18
CA GLN A 370 -10.92 -31.33 41.44
C GLN A 370 -11.02 -29.82 41.19
N ASN A 371 -11.51 -29.47 40.00
CA ASN A 371 -12.13 -28.19 39.74
C ASN A 371 -13.66 -28.40 39.78
N PRO A 372 -14.44 -27.71 40.64
CA PRO A 372 -15.89 -27.75 40.54
C PRO A 372 -16.41 -26.66 39.59
N ALA A 373 -17.35 -27.08 38.75
CA ALA A 373 -18.54 -26.37 38.29
C ALA A 373 -18.49 -24.84 38.08
N SER A 374 -18.59 -24.50 36.79
CA SER A 374 -19.46 -23.47 36.19
C SER A 374 -19.97 -22.34 37.10
N ASP A 375 -19.35 -21.16 36.95
CA ASP A 375 -20.00 -19.88 37.15
C ASP A 375 -20.12 -19.14 35.81
N SER A 376 -21.35 -18.81 35.44
CA SER A 376 -21.78 -18.18 34.20
C SER A 376 -21.67 -16.65 34.27
N THR A 377 -20.48 -16.14 34.57
CA THR A 377 -20.15 -14.70 34.55
C THR A 377 -18.80 -14.40 33.89
N ARG A 378 -18.24 -15.33 33.11
CA ARG A 378 -16.88 -15.19 32.57
C ARG A 378 -16.80 -14.09 31.49
N PRO A 379 -15.90 -13.09 31.63
CA PRO A 379 -15.58 -12.17 30.54
C PRO A 379 -15.05 -12.96 29.35
N LEU A 380 -15.37 -12.51 28.13
CA LEU A 380 -14.76 -13.02 26.90
C LEU A 380 -13.26 -13.19 27.11
N THR A 381 -12.77 -14.43 27.05
CA THR A 381 -11.34 -14.70 27.16
C THR A 381 -10.62 -13.98 26.01
N PRO A 382 -9.60 -13.14 26.29
CA PRO A 382 -8.82 -12.48 25.25
C PRO A 382 -8.30 -13.51 24.26
N ASP A 383 -8.38 -13.20 22.98
CA ASP A 383 -7.63 -13.90 21.95
C ASP A 383 -6.14 -13.88 22.36
N ARG A 384 -5.62 -15.03 22.82
CA ARG A 384 -4.37 -15.06 23.59
C ARG A 384 -3.16 -14.79 22.71
N GLU A 385 -3.20 -15.10 21.43
CA GLU A 385 -2.02 -14.97 20.56
C GLU A 385 -1.73 -13.53 20.12
N ASN A 386 -2.73 -12.63 20.19
CA ASN A 386 -2.65 -11.24 19.72
C ASN A 386 -2.79 -10.20 20.84
N CYS A 387 -2.43 -10.57 22.08
CA CYS A 387 -2.56 -9.73 23.25
C CYS A 387 -1.28 -9.71 24.09
N ILE A 388 -0.79 -8.50 24.40
CA ILE A 388 0.17 -8.27 25.47
C ILE A 388 -0.59 -7.80 26.70
N SER A 389 -0.39 -8.49 27.83
CA SER A 389 -0.92 -8.07 29.13
C SER A 389 0.20 -7.71 30.10
N MET A 390 0.01 -6.63 30.85
CA MET A 390 0.96 -6.17 31.88
C MET A 390 0.21 -5.43 32.98
N LYS A 391 0.84 -5.22 34.14
CA LYS A 391 0.22 -4.54 35.28
C LYS A 391 1.09 -3.39 35.76
N ILE A 392 0.47 -2.26 36.11
CA ILE A 392 1.18 -1.12 36.72
C ILE A 392 1.89 -1.60 38.00
N GLY A 393 3.18 -1.25 38.12
CA GLY A 393 4.04 -1.65 39.23
C GLY A 393 4.65 -3.05 39.11
N SER A 394 4.27 -3.85 38.11
CA SER A 394 4.84 -5.18 37.85
C SER A 394 5.87 -5.13 36.73
N LYS A 395 7.00 -5.84 36.90
CA LYS A 395 7.95 -6.09 35.80
C LYS A 395 7.57 -7.28 34.93
N ILE A 396 6.42 -7.91 35.16
CA ILE A 396 5.99 -9.07 34.39
C ILE A 396 4.99 -8.63 33.31
N ALA A 397 5.26 -9.03 32.07
CA ALA A 397 4.35 -8.95 30.94
C ALA A 397 4.13 -10.35 30.35
N LEU A 398 2.94 -10.59 29.82
CA LEU A 398 2.59 -11.83 29.12
C LEU A 398 2.26 -11.51 27.66
N LYS A 399 2.80 -12.27 26.72
CA LYS A 399 2.34 -12.33 25.33
C LYS A 399 1.72 -13.71 25.12
N GLY A 400 0.39 -13.80 25.13
CA GLY A 400 -0.31 -15.07 25.26
C GLY A 400 0.02 -15.81 26.57
N ILE A 401 0.68 -16.96 26.47
CA ILE A 401 1.14 -17.75 27.63
C ILE A 401 2.61 -17.48 28.00
N ASP A 402 3.34 -16.74 27.17
CA ASP A 402 4.76 -16.51 27.34
C ASP A 402 5.02 -15.35 28.30
N GLU A 403 5.70 -15.65 29.41
CA GLU A 403 6.11 -14.67 30.41
C GLU A 403 7.42 -13.97 30.01
N ARG A 404 7.45 -12.65 30.18
CA ARG A 404 8.57 -11.77 29.86
C ARG A 404 8.80 -10.78 30.99
N THR A 405 10.05 -10.65 31.41
CA THR A 405 10.48 -9.68 32.42
C THR A 405 10.86 -8.37 31.74
N LEU A 406 10.14 -7.31 32.06
CA LEU A 406 10.37 -5.94 31.64
C LEU A 406 11.60 -5.33 32.35
N SER A 407 12.32 -4.47 31.64
CA SER A 407 13.43 -3.68 32.16
C SER A 407 13.00 -2.79 33.34
N ALA A 408 11.81 -2.20 33.24
CA ALA A 408 11.15 -1.41 34.29
C ALA A 408 9.64 -1.72 34.35
N PRO A 409 8.96 -1.56 35.50
CA PRO A 409 7.51 -1.72 35.53
C PRO A 409 6.81 -0.56 34.82
N PRO A 410 5.61 -0.75 34.24
CA PRO A 410 4.73 0.36 33.90
C PRO A 410 4.39 1.17 35.16
N VAL A 411 4.35 2.48 35.06
CA VAL A 411 4.11 3.39 36.20
C VAL A 411 3.09 4.46 35.85
N LEU A 412 2.45 5.03 36.85
CA LEU A 412 1.57 6.18 36.68
C LEU A 412 2.34 7.46 37.06
N ILE A 413 2.45 8.40 36.12
CA ILE A 413 3.08 9.71 36.35
C ILE A 413 2.06 10.78 35.96
N ASP A 414 1.65 11.61 36.91
CA ASP A 414 0.67 12.69 36.72
C ASP A 414 -0.62 12.24 36.00
N GLY A 415 -1.12 11.06 36.37
CA GLY A 415 -2.32 10.47 35.75
C GLY A 415 -2.10 9.84 34.38
N THR A 416 -0.87 9.90 33.83
CA THR A 416 -0.50 9.25 32.56
C THR A 416 0.20 7.92 32.82
N THR A 417 -0.27 6.85 32.19
CA THR A 417 0.40 5.54 32.23
C THR A 417 1.65 5.58 31.35
N MET A 418 2.80 5.33 31.96
CA MET A 418 4.10 5.30 31.31
C MET A 418 4.61 3.85 31.22
N ILE A 419 5.11 3.44 30.05
CA ILE A 419 5.57 2.07 29.80
C ILE A 419 7.04 2.01 29.38
N PRO A 420 7.76 0.91 29.71
CA PRO A 420 9.12 0.69 29.22
C PRO A 420 9.10 0.42 27.72
N VAL A 421 9.36 1.47 26.94
CA VAL A 421 9.03 1.47 25.51
C VAL A 421 9.75 0.38 24.72
N ARG A 422 11.01 0.09 25.05
CA ARG A 422 11.81 -0.94 24.38
C ARG A 422 11.16 -2.31 24.52
N ASP A 423 10.88 -2.72 25.75
CA ASP A 423 10.32 -4.05 26.02
C ASP A 423 8.96 -4.22 25.33
N VAL A 424 8.10 -3.20 25.40
CA VAL A 424 6.76 -3.27 24.81
C VAL A 424 6.83 -3.33 23.29
N VAL A 425 7.67 -2.52 22.66
CA VAL A 425 7.85 -2.52 21.20
C VAL A 425 8.44 -3.85 20.71
N GLU A 426 9.44 -4.40 21.40
CA GLU A 426 10.02 -5.70 21.05
C GLU A 426 9.00 -6.84 21.20
N LEU A 427 8.12 -6.79 22.23
CA LEU A 427 7.01 -7.73 22.37
C LEU A 427 6.00 -7.63 21.22
N LEU A 428 5.78 -6.43 20.69
CA LEU A 428 4.94 -6.19 19.51
C LEU A 428 5.64 -6.62 18.20
N GLY A 429 6.91 -7.03 18.23
CA GLY A 429 7.69 -7.38 17.04
C GLY A 429 8.30 -6.18 16.31
N GLY A 430 8.33 -5.02 16.97
CA GLY A 430 8.92 -3.79 16.44
C GLY A 430 10.39 -3.65 16.79
N SER A 431 11.03 -2.66 16.19
CA SER A 431 12.41 -2.26 16.46
C SER A 431 12.46 -0.87 17.10
N ILE A 432 13.53 -0.62 17.85
CA ILE A 432 13.73 0.63 18.55
C ILE A 432 15.19 1.08 18.49
N ALA A 433 15.41 2.31 18.06
CA ALA A 433 16.70 2.97 18.06
C ALA A 433 16.72 4.07 19.13
N TRP A 434 17.83 4.14 19.87
CA TRP A 434 18.09 5.19 20.86
C TRP A 434 19.24 6.06 20.38
N ASN A 435 19.00 7.36 20.27
CA ASN A 435 20.03 8.35 20.03
C ASN A 435 20.38 9.04 21.36
N ALA A 436 21.60 8.79 21.83
CA ALA A 436 22.08 9.31 23.10
C ALA A 436 22.40 10.82 23.06
N GLU A 437 22.76 11.37 21.90
CA GLU A 437 23.17 12.77 21.75
C GLU A 437 22.01 13.73 21.97
N ASN A 438 20.82 13.36 21.50
CA ASN A 438 19.60 14.16 21.62
C ASN A 438 18.51 13.50 22.47
N GLN A 439 18.84 12.41 23.17
CA GLN A 439 17.91 11.63 24.00
C GLN A 439 16.60 11.28 23.28
N ARG A 440 16.72 10.89 22.01
CA ARG A 440 15.59 10.58 21.14
C ARG A 440 15.44 9.08 20.96
N ILE A 441 14.19 8.64 21.00
CA ILE A 441 13.78 7.28 20.76
C ILE A 441 13.08 7.27 19.41
N ASN A 442 13.45 6.34 18.54
CA ASN A 442 12.78 6.06 17.28
C ASN A 442 12.27 4.63 17.31
N ILE A 443 10.96 4.48 17.24
CA ILE A 443 10.23 3.22 17.25
C ILE A 443 9.80 2.94 15.80
N SER A 444 9.96 1.71 15.36
CA SER A 444 9.47 1.26 14.05
C SER A 444 8.76 -0.08 14.21
N LEU A 445 7.49 -0.14 13.86
CA LEU A 445 6.73 -1.38 13.76
C LEU A 445 5.98 -1.36 12.43
N ASN A 446 6.19 -2.39 11.60
CA ASN A 446 5.76 -2.41 10.21
C ASN A 446 6.27 -1.16 9.46
N TYR A 447 5.36 -0.32 8.94
CA TYR A 447 5.66 0.92 8.21
C TYR A 447 5.45 2.18 9.04
N ILE A 448 5.09 2.05 10.33
CA ILE A 448 4.81 3.19 11.20
C ILE A 448 6.04 3.51 12.04
N THR A 449 6.46 4.77 11.99
CA THR A 449 7.54 5.29 12.82
C THR A 449 6.99 6.20 13.91
N ILE A 450 7.48 6.05 15.13
CA ILE A 450 7.19 6.99 16.22
C ILE A 450 8.51 7.50 16.75
N SER A 451 8.67 8.82 16.82
CA SER A 451 9.84 9.42 17.43
C SER A 451 9.46 10.30 18.61
N MET A 452 10.18 10.16 19.71
CA MET A 452 9.94 10.95 20.92
C MET A 452 11.27 11.32 21.57
N THR A 453 11.34 12.52 22.12
CA THR A 453 12.53 13.02 22.83
C THR A 453 12.23 13.11 24.32
N VAL A 454 13.16 12.62 25.16
CA VAL A 454 13.05 12.74 26.62
C VAL A 454 12.88 14.20 27.02
N GLY A 455 11.88 14.47 27.87
CA GLY A 455 11.53 15.82 28.32
C GLY A 455 10.66 16.64 27.35
N SER A 456 10.43 16.18 26.11
CA SER A 456 9.53 16.84 25.17
C SER A 456 8.10 16.32 25.29
N LYS A 457 7.11 17.23 25.37
CA LYS A 457 5.67 16.90 25.25
C LYS A 457 5.18 16.83 23.80
N ILE A 458 6.07 16.95 22.83
CA ILE A 458 5.78 16.79 21.41
C ILE A 458 6.60 15.61 20.89
N GLY A 459 5.92 14.57 20.43
CA GLY A 459 6.50 13.45 19.69
C GLY A 459 6.05 13.50 18.23
N TYR A 460 6.41 12.51 17.45
CA TYR A 460 6.01 12.40 16.04
C TYR A 460 5.53 10.99 15.75
N VAL A 461 4.37 10.84 15.13
CA VAL A 461 3.83 9.56 14.63
C VAL A 461 3.75 9.67 13.12
N ALA A 462 4.40 8.77 12.39
CA ALA A 462 4.57 8.84 10.93
C ALA A 462 5.04 10.23 10.46
N GLY A 463 5.93 10.88 11.24
CA GLY A 463 6.43 12.24 10.97
C GLY A 463 5.49 13.39 11.36
N ILE A 464 4.27 13.12 11.84
CA ILE A 464 3.29 14.14 12.25
C ILE A 464 3.51 14.53 13.72
N PRO A 465 3.74 15.82 14.05
CA PRO A 465 3.83 16.28 15.43
C PRO A 465 2.58 15.91 16.22
N THR A 466 2.76 15.14 17.29
CA THR A 466 1.67 14.65 18.13
C THR A 466 1.92 15.10 19.57
N PRO A 467 1.02 15.92 20.14
CA PRO A 467 1.15 16.35 21.53
C PRO A 467 0.92 15.17 22.47
N MET A 468 1.62 15.21 23.61
CA MET A 468 1.56 14.20 24.66
C MET A 468 1.23 14.87 25.98
N GLN A 469 0.39 14.21 26.79
CA GLN A 469 0.08 14.72 28.14
C GLN A 469 1.33 14.73 29.02
N GLN A 470 2.16 13.69 28.89
CA GLN A 470 3.42 13.54 29.58
C GLN A 470 4.57 13.34 28.60
N ALA A 471 5.72 13.94 28.89
CA ALA A 471 6.93 13.72 28.11
C ALA A 471 7.55 12.34 28.43
N PRO A 472 8.28 11.72 27.50
CA PRO A 472 9.13 10.58 27.82
C PRO A 472 10.12 10.93 28.95
N VAL A 473 10.38 9.97 29.82
CA VAL A 473 11.31 10.12 30.94
C VAL A 473 12.30 8.97 30.96
N LEU A 474 13.52 9.25 31.43
CA LEU A 474 14.50 8.22 31.73
C LEU A 474 14.40 7.87 33.22
N LEU A 475 14.05 6.63 33.53
CA LEU A 475 13.94 6.14 34.90
C LEU A 475 14.77 4.87 35.07
N ASN A 476 15.80 4.92 35.93
CA ASN A 476 16.68 3.79 36.23
C ASN A 476 17.26 3.10 34.98
N GLY A 477 17.69 3.89 33.98
CA GLY A 477 18.27 3.38 32.73
C GLY A 477 17.24 2.87 31.71
N SER A 478 15.95 2.89 32.05
CA SER A 478 14.87 2.54 31.13
C SER A 478 14.17 3.80 30.64
N THR A 479 13.85 3.85 29.35
CA THR A 479 13.08 4.95 28.80
C THR A 479 11.60 4.62 28.88
N LEU A 480 10.86 5.48 29.59
CA LEU A 480 9.42 5.36 29.77
C LEU A 480 8.70 6.37 28.90
N VAL A 481 7.67 5.94 28.18
CA VAL A 481 6.87 6.80 27.29
C VAL A 481 5.38 6.67 27.61
N PRO A 482 4.54 7.65 27.22
CA PRO A 482 3.10 7.57 27.40
C PRO A 482 2.52 6.39 26.60
N LEU A 483 1.86 5.47 27.30
CA LEU A 483 1.26 4.26 26.72
C LEU A 483 0.34 4.58 25.53
N ARG A 484 -0.55 5.55 25.70
CA ARG A 484 -1.55 5.91 24.69
C ARG A 484 -0.89 6.39 23.38
N ASN A 485 0.18 7.17 23.48
CA ASN A 485 0.88 7.66 22.30
C ASN A 485 1.61 6.56 21.52
N VAL A 486 2.01 5.48 22.18
CA VAL A 486 2.58 4.30 21.51
C VAL A 486 1.48 3.43 20.93
N VAL A 487 0.44 3.12 21.71
CA VAL A 487 -0.63 2.20 21.28
C VAL A 487 -1.44 2.80 20.12
N ASP A 488 -1.90 4.04 20.27
CA ASP A 488 -2.64 4.74 19.21
C ASP A 488 -1.74 4.99 18.00
N GLY A 489 -0.47 5.37 18.25
CA GLY A 489 0.50 5.64 17.19
C GLY A 489 0.88 4.40 16.38
N LEU A 490 0.82 3.20 16.96
CA LEU A 490 1.10 1.93 16.29
C LEU A 490 -0.17 1.22 15.79
N ASN A 491 -1.33 1.89 15.78
CA ASN A 491 -2.63 1.31 15.41
C ASN A 491 -3.01 0.05 16.22
N CYS A 492 -2.59 -0.02 17.48
CA CYS A 492 -2.97 -1.07 18.42
C CYS A 492 -4.23 -0.67 19.20
N GLU A 493 -4.99 -1.64 19.72
CA GLU A 493 -6.18 -1.37 20.55
C GLU A 493 -5.83 -1.50 22.05
N LEU A 494 -6.19 -0.47 22.84
CA LEU A 494 -6.04 -0.47 24.29
C LEU A 494 -7.36 -0.85 24.97
N LYS A 495 -7.39 -1.93 25.75
CA LYS A 495 -8.50 -2.20 26.69
C LYS A 495 -8.03 -2.02 28.12
N TRP A 496 -8.73 -1.17 28.87
CA TRP A 496 -8.45 -0.89 30.27
C TRP A 496 -9.49 -1.57 31.16
N ILE A 497 -9.04 -2.17 32.26
CA ILE A 497 -9.94 -2.65 33.33
C ILE A 497 -9.57 -1.90 34.61
N ASP A 498 -10.50 -1.03 34.99
CA ASP A 498 -10.38 0.15 35.82
C ASP A 498 -10.15 -0.10 37.31
N THR A 499 -10.33 -1.33 37.78
CA THR A 499 -10.17 -1.69 39.19
C THR A 499 -8.90 -2.47 39.51
N GLN A 500 -8.19 -2.97 38.49
CA GLN A 500 -7.05 -3.89 38.69
C GLN A 500 -5.71 -3.36 38.18
N GLN A 501 -5.69 -2.16 37.57
CA GLN A 501 -4.50 -1.55 36.96
C GLN A 501 -3.81 -2.45 35.91
N ASN A 502 -4.60 -3.32 35.27
CA ASN A 502 -4.13 -4.17 34.18
C ASN A 502 -4.21 -3.41 32.85
N ILE A 503 -3.19 -3.60 32.03
CA ILE A 503 -3.03 -3.04 30.70
C ILE A 503 -3.10 -4.20 29.72
N TYR A 504 -4.02 -4.11 28.74
CA TYR A 504 -4.13 -5.06 27.65
C TYR A 504 -3.97 -4.33 26.32
N ILE A 505 -2.93 -4.70 25.57
CA ILE A 505 -2.63 -4.16 24.24
C ILE A 505 -2.93 -5.26 23.24
N TYR A 506 -3.91 -5.01 22.37
CA TYR A 506 -4.24 -5.90 21.27
C TYR A 506 -3.63 -5.35 19.98
N TYR A 507 -3.03 -6.23 19.20
CA TYR A 507 -2.43 -5.88 17.92
C TYR A 507 -3.02 -6.77 16.82
N LYS A 508 -3.05 -6.24 15.59
CA LYS A 508 -3.64 -6.92 14.42
C LYS A 508 -2.61 -7.70 13.64
#